data_AF-A0A6P0UA90-F1
#
_entry.id   AF-A0A6P0UA90-F1
#
_cell.length_a   1.000
_cell.length_b   1.000
_cell.length_c   1.000
_cell.angle_alpha   90.00
_cell.angle_beta   90.00
_cell.angle_gamma   90.00
#
_symmetry.space_group_name_H-M   'P 1'
#
loop_
_entity.id
_entity.type
_entity.pdbx_description
1 polymer ?
#
loop_
_entity_poly.entity_id
_entity_poly.type
_entity_poly.pdbx_seq_one_letter_code
_entity_poly.pdbx_strand_id
1 'polypeptide(L)' 'MPSNIAEGYGRQYKNEYIQFLHVALGSLRELDTQLIIAKQARLANETLLNPVINEVEEMQKIMVSTLNKIKS' A
#
# COMPACT_ATOMS: atom_id res chain seq x y z
N MET A 1 5.35 5.80 0.74
CA MET A 1 4.45 4.86 1.44
C MET A 1 4.37 5.15 2.94
N PRO A 2 5.39 4.86 3.77
CA PRO A 2 5.34 5.13 5.20
C PRO A 2 5.27 6.63 5.52
N SER A 3 5.89 7.47 4.67
CA SER A 3 5.80 8.94 4.74
C SER A 3 4.36 9.44 4.72
N ASN A 4 3.52 8.95 3.81
CA ASN A 4 2.15 9.41 3.64
C ASN A 4 1.26 8.97 4.82
N ILE A 5 1.50 7.77 5.36
CA ILE A 5 0.81 7.30 6.57
C ILE A 5 1.18 8.15 7.78
N ALA A 6 2.48 8.40 7.99
CA ALA A 6 2.97 9.22 9.10
C ALA A 6 2.52 10.67 8.99
N GLU A 7 2.55 11.24 7.79
CA GLU A 7 2.10 12.61 7.53
C GLU A 7 0.60 12.76 7.79
N GLY A 8 -0.22 11.80 7.32
CA GLY A 8 -1.65 11.80 7.58
C GLY A 8 -2.00 11.63 9.06
N TYR A 9 -1.25 10.80 9.80
CA TYR A 9 -1.46 10.59 11.23
C TYR A 9 -1.17 11.85 12.06
N GLY A 10 -0.26 12.70 11.62
CA GLY A 10 0.07 13.97 12.29
C GLY A 10 -0.94 15.10 12.05
N ARG A 11 -2.00 14.88 11.26
CA ARG A 11 -3.01 15.91 10.94
C ARG A 11 -4.10 15.97 12.00
N GLN A 12 -4.74 17.14 12.12
CA GLN A 12 -5.78 17.38 13.13
C GLN A 12 -7.12 16.75 12.77
N TYR A 13 -7.44 16.59 11.46
CA TYR A 13 -8.76 16.15 11.04
C TYR A 13 -8.76 14.76 10.40
N LYS A 14 -9.77 13.96 10.78
CA LYS A 14 -10.03 12.60 10.30
C LYS A 14 -10.07 12.50 8.77
N ASN A 15 -10.63 13.51 8.10
CA ASN A 15 -10.73 13.54 6.64
C ASN A 15 -9.38 13.71 5.93
N GLU A 16 -8.47 14.49 6.52
CA GLU A 16 -7.11 14.63 5.98
C GLU A 16 -6.36 13.31 6.12
N TYR A 17 -6.47 12.64 7.28
CA TYR A 17 -5.86 11.33 7.47
C TYR A 17 -6.38 10.29 6.44
N ILE A 18 -7.69 10.26 6.19
CA ILE A 18 -8.28 9.39 5.16
C ILE A 18 -7.70 9.69 3.76
N GLN A 19 -7.53 10.97 3.40
CA GLN A 19 -6.94 11.35 2.12
C GLN A 19 -5.51 10.81 1.98
N PHE A 20 -4.68 10.98 2.99
CA PHE A 20 -3.31 10.47 3.00
C PHE A 20 -3.25 8.93 2.93
N LEU A 21 -4.17 8.24 3.60
CA LEU A 21 -4.29 6.78 3.51
C LEU A 21 -4.69 6.31 2.11
N HIS A 22 -5.54 7.06 1.39
CA HIS A 22 -5.84 6.76 -0.01
C HIS A 22 -4.63 6.95 -0.93
N VAL A 23 -3.84 8.01 -0.73
CA VAL A 23 -2.61 8.22 -1.50
C VAL A 23 -1.63 7.07 -1.27
N ALA A 24 -1.44 6.67 -0.01
CA ALA A 24 -0.62 5.49 0.30
C ALA A 24 -1.20 4.21 -0.35
N LEU A 25 -2.52 3.96 -0.28
CA LEU A 25 -3.10 2.77 -0.91
C LEU A 25 -2.91 2.76 -2.43
N GLY A 26 -3.01 3.92 -3.08
CA GLY A 26 -2.73 4.08 -4.51
C GLY A 26 -1.31 3.67 -4.87
N SER A 27 -0.32 4.25 -4.18
CA SER A 27 1.09 3.91 -4.39
C SER A 27 1.40 2.42 -4.11
N LEU A 28 0.71 1.78 -3.18
CA LEU A 28 0.89 0.35 -2.91
C LEU A 28 0.35 -0.55 -4.04
N ARG A 29 -0.76 -0.15 -4.68
CA ARG A 29 -1.32 -0.84 -5.86
C ARG A 29 -0.46 -0.65 -7.10
N GLU A 30 0.15 0.52 -7.25
CA GLU A 30 1.13 0.78 -8.31
C GLU A 30 2.35 -0.14 -8.16
N LEU A 31 2.89 -0.26 -6.94
CA LEU A 31 4.00 -1.17 -6.65
C LEU A 31 3.64 -2.63 -6.94
N ASP A 32 2.46 -3.08 -6.51
CA ASP A 32 1.95 -4.44 -6.79
C ASP A 32 1.91 -4.73 -8.29
N THR A 33 1.36 -3.78 -9.07
CA THR A 33 1.34 -3.86 -10.54
C THR A 33 2.76 -3.97 -11.12
N GLN A 34 3.70 -3.15 -10.64
CA GLN A 34 5.09 -3.19 -11.08
C GLN A 34 5.77 -4.52 -10.74
N LEU A 35 5.50 -5.11 -9.57
CA LEU A 35 6.03 -6.41 -9.17
C LEU A 35 5.48 -7.55 -10.03
N ILE A 36 4.19 -7.51 -10.37
CA ILE A 36 3.57 -8.47 -11.30
C ILE A 36 4.23 -8.36 -12.69
N ILE A 37 4.43 -7.14 -13.20
CA ILE A 37 5.11 -6.92 -14.48
C ILE A 37 6.56 -7.42 -14.41
N ALA A 38 7.30 -7.12 -13.33
CA ALA A 38 8.67 -7.57 -13.15
C ALA A 38 8.78 -9.10 -13.11
N LYS A 39 7.82 -9.78 -12.48
CA LYS A 39 7.70 -11.24 -12.47
C LYS A 39 7.46 -11.78 -13.89
N GLN A 40 6.50 -11.23 -14.61
CA GLN A 40 6.16 -11.66 -15.98
C GLN A 40 7.33 -11.44 -16.97
N ALA A 41 8.02 -10.32 -16.84
CA ALA A 41 9.20 -9.99 -17.64
C ALA A 41 10.49 -10.69 -17.16
N ARG A 42 10.41 -11.55 -16.12
CA ARG A 42 11.54 -12.29 -15.53
C ARG A 42 12.71 -11.39 -15.14
N LEU A 43 12.41 -10.19 -14.63
CA LEU A 43 13.43 -9.20 -14.24
C LEU A 43 14.13 -9.55 -12.92
N ALA A 44 13.55 -10.45 -12.12
CA ALA A 44 14.14 -10.99 -10.91
C ALA A 44 13.64 -12.42 -10.63
N ASN A 45 14.34 -13.15 -9.74
CA ASN A 45 13.94 -14.50 -9.34
C ASN A 45 12.61 -14.47 -8.57
N GLU A 46 11.72 -15.40 -8.90
CA GLU A 46 10.46 -15.57 -8.18
C GLU A 46 10.64 -15.83 -6.68
N THR A 47 11.74 -16.47 -6.27
CA THR A 47 12.05 -16.67 -4.84
C THR A 47 12.31 -15.35 -4.11
N LEU A 48 12.69 -14.29 -4.82
CA LEU A 48 12.84 -12.94 -4.29
C LEU A 48 11.56 -12.12 -4.45
N LEU A 49 10.84 -12.28 -5.56
CA LEU A 49 9.63 -11.50 -5.85
C LEU A 49 8.41 -11.95 -5.06
N ASN A 50 8.17 -13.26 -4.92
CA ASN A 50 6.96 -13.79 -4.28
C ASN A 50 6.82 -13.33 -2.82
N PRO A 51 7.87 -13.31 -1.97
CA PRO A 51 7.75 -12.76 -0.62
C PRO A 51 7.32 -11.29 -0.61
N VAL A 52 7.90 -10.47 -1.48
CA VAL A 52 7.60 -9.03 -1.56
C VAL A 52 6.17 -8.79 -2.05
N ILE A 53 5.71 -9.55 -3.06
CA ILE A 53 4.33 -9.50 -3.54
C ILE A 53 3.35 -9.83 -2.40
N ASN A 54 3.62 -10.91 -1.64
CA ASN A 54 2.77 -11.30 -0.51
C ASN A 54 2.73 -10.21 0.59
N GLU A 55 3.86 -9.57 0.90
CA GLU A 55 3.90 -8.46 1.85
C GLU A 55 3.09 -7.25 1.37
N VAL A 56 3.21 -6.91 0.08
CA VAL A 56 2.45 -5.82 -0.54
C VAL A 56 0.94 -6.11 -0.48
N GLU A 57 0.51 -7.32 -0.84
CA GLU A 57 -0.90 -7.73 -0.75
C GLU A 57 -1.44 -7.64 0.68
N GLU A 58 -0.67 -8.10 1.67
CA GLU A 58 -1.09 -8.05 3.06
C GLU A 58 -1.21 -6.61 3.56
N MET A 59 -0.26 -5.75 3.19
CA MET A 59 -0.32 -4.34 3.53
C MET A 59 -1.54 -3.65 2.89
N GLN A 60 -1.93 -4.02 1.67
CA GLN A 60 -3.15 -3.49 1.04
C GLN A 60 -4.40 -3.87 1.84
N LYS A 61 -4.52 -5.12 2.31
CA LYS A 61 -5.65 -5.57 3.14
C LYS A 61 -5.73 -4.80 4.45
N ILE A 62 -4.60 -4.62 5.14
CA ILE A 62 -4.53 -3.85 6.39
C ILE A 62 -4.96 -2.40 6.17
N MET A 63 -4.49 -1.78 5.08
CA MET A 63 -4.84 -0.40 4.74
C MET A 63 -6.33 -0.23 4.44
N VAL A 64 -6.92 -1.14 3.66
CA VAL A 64 -8.36 -1.12 3.36
C VAL A 64 -9.19 -1.32 4.63
N SER A 65 -8.81 -2.27 5.48
CA SER A 65 -9.46 -2.51 6.77
C SER A 65 -9.40 -1.27 7.67
N THR A 66 -8.24 -0.62 7.75
CA THR A 66 -8.03 0.60 8.51
C THR A 66 -8.88 1.75 7.98
N LEU A 67 -8.91 1.97 6.65
CA LEU A 67 -9.74 2.98 6.01
C LEU A 67 -11.23 2.77 6.32
N ASN A 68 -11.73 1.54 6.27
CA ASN A 68 -13.14 1.23 6.55
C ASN A 68 -13.49 1.47 8.01
N LYS A 69 -12.61 1.09 8.95
CA LYS A 69 -12.79 1.36 10.38
C LYS A 69 -12.79 2.85 10.68
N ILE A 70 -11.93 3.62 10.02
CA ILE A 70 -11.89 5.07 10.20
C ILE A 70 -13.13 5.70 9.57
N LYS A 71 -13.63 5.28 8.40
CA LYS A 71 -14.84 5.90 7.82
C LYS A 71 -16.13 5.64 8.60
N SER A 72 -16.14 4.58 9.41
CA SER A 72 -17.23 4.26 10.35
C SER A 72 -17.27 5.27 11.50
#